data_AF-A0A383UJ84-F1
#
_entry.id   AF-A0A383UJ84-F1
#
_cell.length_a   1.000
_cell.length_b   1.000
_cell.length_c   1.000
_cell.angle_alpha   90.00
_cell.angle_beta   90.00
_cell.angle_gamma   90.00
#
_symmetry.space_group_name_H-M   'P 1'
#
loop_
_entity.id
_entity.type
_entity.pdbx_description
1 polymer ?
#
loop_
_entity_poly.entity_id
_entity_poly.type
_entity_poly.pdbx_seq_one_letter_code
_entity_poly.pdbx_strand_id
1 'polypeptide(L)'
;MLTPPPKVNRDTRDQAVVEDDEPDDWDKRIISTGCAEENVKMNECFYEKRDWRVCKTELENFKQCWMKHQNDIRTEMKDTS
;
A
#
# COMPACT_ATOMS: atom_id res chain seq x y z
N MET A 1 -34.93 -21.03 25.70
CA MET A 1 -34.29 -22.37 25.65
C MET A 1 -33.57 -22.50 24.32
N LEU A 2 -32.40 -23.14 24.31
CA LEU A 2 -31.36 -23.13 23.27
C LEU A 2 -31.82 -23.42 21.83
N THR A 3 -31.21 -22.71 20.88
CA THR A 3 -30.64 -23.33 19.67
C THR A 3 -29.26 -22.72 19.38
N PRO A 4 -28.18 -23.51 19.27
CA PRO A 4 -26.86 -23.00 18.92
C PRO A 4 -26.78 -22.62 17.42
N PRO A 5 -26.09 -21.53 17.03
CA PRO A 5 -25.76 -21.27 15.64
C PRO A 5 -24.67 -22.24 15.12
N PRO A 6 -24.74 -22.64 13.85
CA PRO A 6 -23.92 -23.69 13.26
C PRO A 6 -22.46 -23.31 13.04
N LYS A 7 -21.63 -24.36 12.96
CA LYS A 7 -20.17 -24.45 12.80
C LYS A 7 -19.53 -23.27 12.02
N VAL A 8 -18.50 -22.67 12.60
CA VAL A 8 -17.64 -21.66 11.97
C VAL A 8 -17.06 -22.24 10.67
N ASN A 9 -17.37 -21.60 9.54
CA ASN A 9 -16.63 -21.78 8.31
C ASN A 9 -15.63 -20.63 8.20
N ARG A 10 -14.37 -21.06 8.19
CA ARG A 10 -13.15 -20.33 7.85
C ARG A 10 -13.43 -19.47 6.61
N ASP A 11 -13.43 -18.15 6.74
CA ASP A 11 -13.17 -17.12 5.71
C ASP A 11 -13.63 -15.72 6.21
N THR A 12 -13.25 -15.35 7.44
CA THR A 12 -13.34 -13.96 7.90
C THR A 12 -12.22 -13.14 7.26
N ARG A 13 -12.51 -12.53 6.11
CA ARG A 13 -11.77 -11.37 5.58
C ARG A 13 -12.64 -10.11 5.68
N ASP A 14 -13.32 -9.95 6.81
CA ASP A 14 -13.69 -8.63 7.32
C ASP A 14 -12.53 -8.18 8.21
N GLN A 15 -11.54 -7.55 7.59
CA GLN A 15 -10.55 -6.77 8.32
C GLN A 15 -11.31 -5.65 9.01
N ALA A 16 -11.42 -5.79 10.33
CA ALA A 16 -11.81 -4.72 11.21
C ALA A 16 -11.04 -3.45 10.82
N VAL A 17 -11.77 -2.40 10.47
CA VAL A 17 -11.25 -1.04 10.43
C VAL A 17 -11.02 -0.63 11.87
N VAL A 18 -9.91 -1.09 12.44
CA VAL A 18 -9.29 -0.44 13.59
C VAL A 18 -8.50 0.72 13.01
N GLU A 19 -8.94 1.95 13.29
CA GLU A 19 -8.06 3.11 13.30
C GLU A 19 -7.05 2.86 14.43
N ASP A 20 -6.05 2.02 14.13
CA ASP A 20 -4.86 1.86 14.94
C ASP A 20 -3.95 3.02 14.54
N ASP A 21 -3.64 3.92 15.47
CA ASP A 21 -2.72 5.07 15.27
C ASP A 21 -1.28 4.63 14.88
N GLU A 22 -1.05 3.34 14.60
CA GLU A 22 0.18 2.79 14.06
C GLU A 22 0.13 2.69 12.53
N PRO A 23 1.16 3.20 11.81
CA PRO A 23 1.29 2.95 10.39
C PRO A 23 1.40 1.45 10.11
N ASP A 24 0.66 0.96 9.12
CA ASP A 24 0.68 -0.45 8.75
C ASP A 24 2.05 -0.87 8.18
N ASP A 25 2.26 -2.17 7.99
CA ASP A 25 3.55 -2.67 7.49
C ASP A 25 3.94 -2.11 6.11
N TRP A 26 2.97 -1.76 5.27
CA TRP A 26 3.20 -1.11 3.98
C TRP A 26 3.55 0.37 4.14
N ASP A 27 2.86 1.09 5.01
CA ASP A 27 3.16 2.48 5.34
C ASP A 27 4.55 2.61 5.97
N LYS A 28 4.92 1.72 6.90
CA LYS A 28 6.27 1.65 7.47
C LYS A 28 7.33 1.46 6.37
N ARG A 29 7.06 0.59 5.39
CA ARG A 29 7.98 0.36 4.27
C ARG A 29 8.12 1.60 3.40
N ILE A 30 7.04 2.31 3.07
CA ILE A 30 7.14 3.51 2.22
C ILE A 30 7.82 4.67 2.96
N ILE A 31 7.52 4.87 4.25
CA ILE A 31 8.19 5.87 5.09
C ILE A 31 9.70 5.64 5.12
N SER A 32 10.14 4.38 5.25
CA SER A 32 11.57 4.03 5.25
C SER A 32 12.30 4.34 3.93
N THR A 33 11.57 4.57 2.82
CA THR A 33 12.18 4.89 1.52
C THR A 33 12.60 6.35 1.37
N GLY A 34 12.04 7.25 2.20
CA GLY A 34 12.16 8.70 2.02
C GLY A 34 11.22 9.30 0.97
N CYS A 35 10.37 8.49 0.31
CA CYS A 35 9.45 8.91 -0.76
C CYS A 35 7.97 8.84 -0.37
N ALA A 36 7.68 8.96 0.93
CA ALA A 36 6.31 8.83 1.44
C ALA A 36 5.39 9.95 0.92
N GLU A 37 5.89 11.17 0.81
CA GLU A 37 5.08 12.31 0.35
C GLU A 37 4.62 12.13 -1.10
N GLU A 38 5.52 11.72 -1.99
CA GLU A 38 5.18 11.44 -3.39
C GLU A 38 4.24 10.25 -3.53
N ASN A 39 4.41 9.22 -2.69
CA ASN A 39 3.49 8.08 -2.64
C ASN A 39 2.07 8.51 -2.21
N VAL A 40 1.95 9.38 -1.19
CA VAL A 40 0.65 9.92 -0.76
C VAL A 40 -0.01 10.67 -1.90
N LYS A 41 0.69 11.61 -2.56
CA LYS A 41 0.14 12.37 -3.69
C LYS A 41 -0.33 11.48 -4.84
N MET A 42 0.43 10.43 -5.16
CA MET A 42 0.06 9.45 -6.17
C MET A 42 -1.22 8.69 -5.78
N ASN A 43 -1.31 8.24 -4.53
CA ASN A 43 -2.49 7.52 -4.03
C ASN A 43 -3.72 8.42 -3.91
N GLU A 44 -3.55 9.68 -3.51
CA GLU A 44 -4.61 10.70 -3.49
C GLU A 44 -5.16 10.93 -4.91
N CYS A 45 -4.28 11.11 -5.91
CA CYS A 45 -4.73 11.25 -7.30
C CYS A 45 -5.54 10.01 -7.76
N PHE A 46 -5.06 8.79 -7.45
CA PHE A 46 -5.82 7.59 -7.79
C PHE A 46 -7.13 7.49 -7.00
N TYR A 47 -7.16 7.90 -5.74
CA TYR A 47 -8.37 7.89 -4.93
C TYR A 47 -9.44 8.82 -5.50
N GLU A 48 -9.05 10.01 -5.94
CA GLU A 48 -9.94 10.99 -6.56
C GLU A 48 -10.39 10.59 -7.97
N LYS A 49 -9.45 10.16 -8.82
CA LYS A 49 -9.70 9.94 -10.26
C LYS A 49 -10.09 8.51 -10.60
N ARG A 50 -9.70 7.55 -9.77
CA ARG A 50 -9.84 6.09 -9.99
C ARG A 50 -9.21 5.61 -11.30
N ASP A 51 -8.26 6.35 -11.84
CA ASP A 51 -7.53 6.01 -13.07
C ASP A 51 -6.06 6.46 -12.95
N TRP A 52 -5.13 5.50 -12.91
CA TRP A 52 -3.71 5.79 -12.76
C TRP A 52 -3.12 6.48 -14.01
N ARG A 53 -3.78 6.36 -15.18
CA ARG A 53 -3.28 6.95 -16.44
C ARG A 53 -3.33 8.47 -16.43
N VAL A 54 -4.25 9.05 -15.64
CA VAL A 54 -4.35 10.51 -15.47
C VAL A 54 -3.43 11.04 -14.37
N CYS A 55 -2.89 10.16 -13.51
CA CYS A 55 -1.95 10.48 -12.43
C CYS A 55 -0.48 10.40 -12.86
N LYS A 56 -0.22 10.68 -14.14
CA LYS A 56 1.11 10.49 -14.75
C LYS A 56 2.16 11.36 -14.07
N THR A 57 1.80 12.59 -13.70
CA THR A 57 2.72 13.53 -13.07
C THR A 57 3.13 13.05 -11.68
N GLU A 58 2.19 12.55 -10.88
CA GLU A 58 2.42 12.03 -9.54
C GLU A 58 3.27 10.75 -9.60
N LEU A 59 3.00 9.87 -10.57
CA LEU A 59 3.81 8.68 -10.85
C LEU A 59 5.25 9.04 -11.23
N GLU A 60 5.45 10.05 -12.08
CA GLU A 60 6.78 10.52 -12.47
C GLU A 60 7.54 11.13 -11.29
N ASN A 61 6.88 11.91 -10.43
CA ASN A 61 7.47 12.47 -9.22
C ASN A 61 7.91 11.35 -8.25
N PHE A 62 7.04 10.37 -8.02
CA PHE A 62 7.35 9.21 -7.18
C PHE A 62 8.57 8.44 -7.73
N LYS A 63 8.61 8.21 -9.05
CA LYS A 63 9.74 7.55 -9.71
C LYS A 63 11.05 8.34 -9.57
N GLN A 64 11.01 9.66 -9.69
CA GLN A 64 12.19 10.50 -9.50
C GLN A 64 12.71 10.44 -8.06
N CYS A 65 11.82 10.49 -7.07
CA CYS A 65 12.21 10.28 -5.68
C CYS A 65 12.83 8.89 -5.49
N TRP A 66 12.20 7.86 -6.06
CA TRP A 66 12.67 6.48 -5.95
C TRP A 66 14.11 6.30 -6.43
N MET A 67 14.42 6.84 -7.60
CA MET A 67 15.77 6.81 -8.18
C MET A 67 16.77 7.61 -7.35
N LYS A 68 16.39 8.80 -6.85
CA LYS A 68 17.25 9.66 -6.03
C LYS A 68 17.66 8.98 -4.72
N HIS A 69 16.75 8.20 -4.13
CA HIS A 69 16.98 7.45 -2.89
C HIS A 69 17.57 6.05 -3.15
N GLN A 70 17.91 5.71 -4.40
CA GLN A 70 18.51 4.43 -4.79
C GLN A 70 17.69 3.22 -4.34
N ASN A 71 16.36 3.36 -4.37
CA ASN A 71 15.44 2.33 -3.89
C ASN A 71 15.27 1.16 -4.86
N ASP A 72 15.97 1.15 -6.00
CA ASP A 72 15.88 0.11 -7.03
C ASP A 72 16.16 -1.30 -6.47
N ILE A 73 17.10 -1.41 -5.53
CA ILE A 73 17.43 -2.67 -4.84
C ILE A 73 16.24 -3.28 -4.09
N ARG A 74 15.23 -2.48 -3.73
CA ARG A 74 14.04 -2.92 -3.01
C ARG A 74 13.03 -3.61 -3.93
N THR A 75 13.21 -3.48 -5.25
CA THR A 75 12.36 -4.03 -6.30
C THR A 75 13.07 -5.05 -7.18
N GLU A 76 14.34 -5.34 -6.91
CA GLU A 76 15.07 -6.40 -7.62
C GLU A 76 14.42 -7.76 -7.34
N MET A 77 13.81 -8.35 -8.37
CA MET A 77 13.50 -9.78 -8.36
C MET A 77 14.82 -10.51 -8.53
N LYS A 78 15.31 -11.13 -7.45
CA LYS A 78 16.48 -11.98 -7.50
C LYS A 78 16.10 -13.21 -8.33
N ASP A 79 16.51 -13.25 -9.59
CA ASP A 79 16.39 -14.45 -10.43
C ASP A 79 17.26 -15.54 -9.80
N THR A 80 16.67 -16.34 -8.90
CA THR A 80 17.27 -17.60 -8.45
C THR A 80 17.16 -18.60 -9.59
N SER A 81 18.22 -18.65 -10.41
CA SER A 81 18.48 -19.73 -11.36
C SER A 81 18.99 -20.99 -10.65
#